data_AF-A0A933IRD8-F1
#
_entry.id   AF-A0A933IRD8-F1
#
_cell.length_a   1.000
_cell.length_b   1.000
_cell.length_c   1.000
_cell.angle_alpha   90.00
_cell.angle_beta   90.00
_cell.angle_gamma   90.00
#
_symmetry.space_group_name_H-M   'P 1'
#
loop_
_entity.id
_entity.type
_entity.pdbx_description
1 polymer ?
#
loop_
_entity_poly.entity_id
_entity_poly.type
_entity_poly.pdbx_seq_one_letter_code
_entity_poly.pdbx_strand_id
1 'polypeptide(L)'
;MVVWDDLCIDARYSVTQVNEKGDPMNAPADRYLIKPACPCMHQGNKLDERYGFITRRIEQNRGQGVVFGLQRFCDTHLGATENQARDFFEIVEGA
;
A
#
# COMPACT_ATOMS: atom_id res chain seq x y z
N MET A 1 -3.77 13.87 -15.00
CA MET A 1 -2.59 12.99 -15.23
C MET A 1 -2.39 12.14 -13.99
N VAL A 2 -2.11 10.85 -14.12
CA VAL A 2 -1.75 10.00 -12.98
C VAL A 2 -0.28 10.27 -12.66
N VAL A 3 0.02 10.68 -11.43
CA VAL A 3 1.38 11.04 -10.99
C VAL A 3 2.06 9.92 -10.19
N TRP A 4 1.27 9.00 -9.62
CA TRP A 4 1.73 7.86 -8.82
C TRP A 4 0.57 6.87 -8.61
N ASP A 5 0.88 5.60 -8.31
CA ASP A 5 -0.11 4.57 -7.97
C ASP A 5 0.35 3.67 -6.81
N ASP A 6 -0.61 2.99 -6.16
CA ASP A 6 -0.37 1.97 -5.13
C ASP A 6 -0.83 0.59 -5.63
N LEU A 7 -0.44 0.21 -6.84
CA LEU A 7 -0.85 -1.07 -7.43
C LEU A 7 0.21 -2.16 -7.24
N CYS A 8 -0.25 -3.41 -7.20
CA CYS A 8 0.62 -4.58 -7.07
C CYS A 8 1.57 -4.78 -8.26
N ILE A 9 1.22 -4.22 -9.43
CA ILE A 9 1.99 -4.36 -10.67
C ILE A 9 3.05 -3.27 -10.87
N ASP A 10 3.05 -2.23 -10.02
CA ASP A 10 4.07 -1.18 -10.06
C ASP A 10 4.59 -0.87 -8.65
N ALA A 11 4.08 0.16 -7.99
CA ALA A 11 4.74 0.72 -6.83
C ALA A 11 4.96 -0.29 -5.70
N ARG A 12 3.99 -1.16 -5.39
CA ARG A 12 4.17 -2.15 -4.32
C ARG A 12 5.24 -3.21 -4.65
N TYR A 13 5.54 -3.40 -5.93
CA TYR A 13 6.64 -4.25 -6.37
C TYR A 13 7.97 -3.50 -6.27
N SER A 14 8.04 -2.25 -6.75
CA SER A 14 9.32 -1.56 -6.95
C SER A 14 9.81 -0.73 -5.75
N VAL A 15 8.93 -0.26 -4.86
CA VAL A 15 9.32 0.70 -3.80
C VAL A 15 10.19 0.09 -2.69
N THR A 16 10.10 -1.22 -2.47
CA THR A 16 10.86 -1.94 -1.45
C THR A 16 11.86 -2.88 -2.11
N GLN A 17 13.13 -2.53 -1.98
CA GLN A 17 14.25 -3.29 -2.52
C GLN A 17 14.63 -4.47 -1.60
N VAL A 18 15.17 -5.53 -2.20
CA VAL A 18 15.71 -6.67 -1.46
C VAL A 18 17.07 -6.29 -0.86
N ASN A 19 17.39 -6.79 0.32
CA ASN A 19 18.72 -6.61 0.89
C ASN A 19 19.75 -7.51 0.18
N GLU A 20 20.56 -6.92 -0.70
CA GLU A 20 21.58 -7.65 -1.48
C GLU A 20 22.77 -8.15 -0.66
N LYS A 21 22.93 -7.71 0.58
CA LYS A 21 24.03 -8.11 1.47
C LYS A 21 23.63 -9.19 2.47
N GLY A 22 22.34 -9.55 2.50
CA GLY A 22 21.79 -10.53 3.43
C GLY A 22 21.95 -11.97 2.95
N ASP A 23 21.45 -12.91 3.76
CA ASP A 23 21.30 -14.30 3.33
C ASP A 23 20.35 -14.36 2.10
N PRO A 24 20.74 -15.02 0.99
CA PRO A 24 19.96 -15.04 -0.24
C PRO A 24 18.57 -15.66 -0.11
N MET A 25 18.33 -16.50 0.91
CA MET A 25 17.02 -17.11 1.15
C MET A 25 16.15 -16.24 2.05
N ASN A 26 16.74 -15.64 3.08
CA ASN A 26 16.01 -14.78 4.03
C ASN A 26 15.70 -13.41 3.43
N ALA A 27 16.61 -12.81 2.65
CA ALA A 27 16.45 -11.45 2.16
C ALA A 27 15.18 -11.23 1.29
N PRO A 28 14.81 -12.15 0.38
CA PRO A 28 13.53 -12.05 -0.35
C PRO A 28 12.31 -12.24 0.56
N ALA A 29 12.39 -13.14 1.55
CA ALA A 29 11.31 -13.37 2.51
C ALA A 29 11.08 -12.14 3.40
N ASP A 30 12.14 -11.52 3.91
CA ASP A 30 12.07 -10.28 4.67
C ASP A 30 11.44 -9.16 3.83
N ARG A 31 11.92 -8.99 2.58
CA ARG A 31 11.36 -8.02 1.63
C ARG A 31 9.87 -8.26 1.37
N TYR A 32 9.43 -9.51 1.28
CA TYR A 32 8.02 -9.86 1.12
C TYR A 32 7.16 -9.40 2.30
N LEU A 33 7.69 -9.47 3.52
CA LEU A 33 6.97 -9.09 4.74
C LEU A 33 6.96 -7.57 4.99
N ILE A 34 8.03 -6.86 4.64
CA ILE A 34 8.17 -5.42 4.97
C ILE A 34 7.61 -4.46 3.91
N LYS A 35 7.41 -4.90 2.66
CA LYS A 35 6.86 -4.04 1.60
C LYS A 35 5.44 -3.53 1.96
N PRO A 36 4.95 -2.43 1.33
CA PRO A 36 3.59 -1.96 1.54
C PRO A 36 2.54 -3.08 1.39
N ALA A 37 1.64 -3.16 2.36
CA ALA A 37 0.80 -4.33 2.55
C ALA A 37 -0.38 -4.40 1.58
N CYS A 38 -0.63 -5.58 1.02
CA CYS A 38 -1.93 -5.90 0.42
C CYS A 38 -2.99 -6.03 1.52
N PRO A 39 -4.27 -5.67 1.28
CA PRO A 39 -5.36 -5.97 2.22
C PRO A 39 -5.47 -7.45 2.63
N CYS A 40 -4.91 -8.34 1.82
CA CYS A 40 -4.78 -9.76 2.10
C CYS A 40 -3.74 -10.11 3.20
N MET A 41 -2.94 -9.15 3.65
CA MET A 41 -1.91 -9.34 4.68
C MET A 41 -2.48 -8.93 6.04
N HIS A 42 -2.91 -9.91 6.85
CA HIS A 42 -3.56 -9.69 8.15
C HIS A 42 -2.59 -9.50 9.33
N GLN A 43 -1.48 -8.81 9.13
CA GLN A 43 -0.44 -8.65 10.16
C GLN A 43 -0.52 -7.27 10.82
N GLY A 44 -0.70 -7.23 12.15
CA GLY A 44 -0.57 -6.00 12.95
C GLY A 44 -1.32 -4.79 12.38
N ASN A 45 -0.62 -3.65 12.36
CA ASN A 45 -1.09 -2.33 11.88
C ASN A 45 -0.72 -2.05 10.40
N LYS A 46 -0.51 -3.10 9.59
CA LYS A 46 -0.06 -2.98 8.19
C LYS A 46 -0.97 -2.12 7.30
N LEU A 47 -2.26 -2.04 7.62
CA LEU A 47 -3.21 -1.18 6.91
C LEU A 47 -2.92 0.30 7.18
N ASP A 48 -2.70 0.68 8.44
CA ASP A 48 -2.35 2.05 8.84
C ASP A 48 -1.00 2.46 8.24
N GLU A 49 -0.01 1.55 8.26
CA GLU A 49 1.28 1.76 7.61
C GLU A 49 1.13 2.04 6.11
N ARG A 50 0.23 1.30 5.44
CA ARG A 50 -0.08 1.52 4.03
C ARG A 50 -0.75 2.87 3.80
N TYR A 51 -1.75 3.25 4.60
CA TYR A 51 -2.40 4.56 4.44
C TYR A 51 -1.41 5.70 4.65
N GLY A 52 -0.61 5.66 5.72
CA GLY A 52 0.44 6.66 5.94
C GLY A 52 1.53 6.66 4.87
N PHE A 53 1.82 5.53 4.23
CA PHE A 53 2.68 5.48 3.04
C PHE A 53 2.03 6.18 1.84
N ILE A 54 0.76 5.90 1.55
CA ILE A 54 0.02 6.53 0.44
C ILE A 54 -0.10 8.05 0.64
N THR A 55 -0.43 8.52 1.86
CA THR A 55 -0.54 9.96 2.17
C THR A 55 0.77 10.69 1.89
N ARG A 56 1.91 10.15 2.37
CA ARG A 56 3.24 10.71 2.08
C ARG A 56 3.54 10.73 0.57
N ARG A 57 3.08 9.73 -0.19
CA ARG A 57 3.27 9.69 -1.65
C ARG A 57 2.41 10.72 -2.38
N ILE A 58 1.19 10.98 -1.91
CA ILE A 58 0.33 12.03 -2.45
C ILE A 58 1.03 13.39 -2.30
N GLU A 59 1.54 13.71 -1.12
CA GLU A 59 2.27 14.95 -0.86
C GLU A 59 3.53 15.08 -1.73
N GLN A 60 4.39 14.04 -1.74
CA GLN A 60 5.64 14.03 -2.49
C GLN A 60 5.43 14.23 -4.00
N ASN A 61 4.37 13.66 -4.56
CA ASN A 61 4.05 13.72 -5.98
C ASN A 61 3.06 14.83 -6.35
N ARG A 62 2.66 15.67 -5.38
CA ARG A 62 1.66 16.75 -5.55
C ARG A 62 0.33 16.23 -6.12
N GLY A 63 -0.09 15.06 -5.66
CA GLY A 63 -1.39 14.49 -6.01
C GLY A 63 -2.53 15.36 -5.49
N GLN A 64 -3.54 15.57 -6.33
CA GLN A 64 -4.71 16.41 -6.01
C GLN A 64 -5.95 15.59 -5.63
N GLY A 65 -5.85 14.27 -5.68
CA GLY A 65 -6.94 13.34 -5.40
C GLY A 65 -6.51 11.89 -5.58
N VAL A 66 -7.37 10.98 -5.14
CA VAL A 66 -7.12 9.53 -5.15
C VAL A 66 -8.27 8.85 -5.90
N VAL A 67 -7.92 7.89 -6.76
CA VAL A 67 -8.89 7.02 -7.44
C VAL A 67 -8.73 5.60 -6.91
N PHE A 68 -9.80 5.08 -6.30
CA PHE A 68 -9.82 3.69 -5.83
C PHE A 68 -10.16 2.75 -6.99
N GLY A 69 -9.14 2.08 -7.53
CA GLY A 69 -9.29 1.04 -8.55
C GLY A 69 -9.61 -0.32 -7.93
N LEU A 70 -10.88 -0.72 -7.99
CA LEU A 70 -11.34 -2.01 -7.47
C LEU A 70 -11.38 -3.08 -8.56
N GLN A 71 -10.60 -4.15 -8.38
CA GLN A 71 -10.74 -5.33 -9.21
C GLN A 71 -12.05 -6.05 -8.88
N ARG A 72 -12.87 -6.33 -9.90
CA ARG A 72 -14.10 -7.12 -9.75
C ARG A 72 -13.79 -8.46 -9.07
N PHE A 73 -14.61 -8.82 -8.09
CA PHE A 73 -14.52 -10.06 -7.31
C PHE A 73 -13.22 -10.22 -6.50
N CYS A 74 -12.55 -9.11 -6.15
CA CYS A 74 -11.45 -9.16 -5.20
C CYS A 74 -12.00 -8.99 -3.77
N ASP A 75 -12.34 -10.09 -3.10
CA ASP A 75 -12.96 -10.05 -1.76
C ASP A 75 -12.13 -9.26 -0.73
N THR A 76 -10.80 -9.43 -0.78
CA THR A 76 -9.88 -8.73 0.13
C THR A 76 -9.83 -7.24 -0.12
N HIS A 77 -9.96 -6.78 -1.37
CA HIS A 77 -10.11 -5.35 -1.63
C HIS A 77 -11.54 -4.89 -1.44
N LEU A 78 -12.57 -5.71 -1.71
CA LEU A 78 -13.99 -5.34 -1.62
C LEU A 78 -14.45 -5.17 -0.17
N GLY A 79 -14.25 -6.21 0.66
CA GLY A 79 -14.55 -6.17 2.09
C GLY A 79 -13.64 -5.20 2.85
N ALA A 80 -12.46 -4.94 2.30
CA ALA A 80 -11.66 -3.83 2.78
C ALA A 80 -12.23 -2.50 2.29
N THR A 81 -12.58 -2.27 1.02
CA THR A 81 -12.78 -0.91 0.44
C THR A 81 -13.93 -0.11 1.02
N GLU A 82 -15.01 -0.75 1.42
CA GLU A 82 -16.11 -0.05 2.09
C GLU A 82 -15.61 0.58 3.41
N ASN A 83 -14.68 -0.09 4.08
CA ASN A 83 -13.95 0.44 5.22
C ASN A 83 -12.70 1.24 4.79
N GLN A 84 -11.94 0.85 3.77
CA GLN A 84 -10.65 1.47 3.41
C GLN A 84 -10.83 2.88 2.93
N ALA A 85 -11.86 3.16 2.12
CA ALA A 85 -12.10 4.52 1.66
C ALA A 85 -12.42 5.41 2.87
N ARG A 86 -13.36 4.98 3.74
CA ARG A 86 -13.71 5.68 4.97
C ARG A 86 -12.50 5.85 5.90
N ASP A 87 -11.86 4.75 6.29
CA ASP A 87 -10.72 4.72 7.20
C ASP A 87 -9.53 5.52 6.64
N PHE A 88 -9.31 5.48 5.32
CA PHE A 88 -8.32 6.32 4.65
C PHE A 88 -8.68 7.81 4.76
N PHE A 89 -9.93 8.18 4.51
CA PHE A 89 -10.37 9.57 4.68
C PHE A 89 -10.30 10.03 6.13
N GLU A 90 -10.68 9.20 7.11
CA GLU A 90 -10.53 9.52 8.53
C GLU A 90 -9.07 9.75 8.92
N ILE A 91 -8.14 8.93 8.41
CA ILE A 91 -6.71 9.08 8.66
C ILE A 91 -6.14 10.33 7.96
N VAL A 92 -6.61 10.66 6.75
CA VAL A 92 -6.11 11.82 5.99
C VAL A 92 -6.71 13.14 6.52
N GLU A 93 -7.96 13.16 6.95
CA GLU A 93 -8.62 14.36 7.48
C GLU A 93 -8.30 14.61 8.97
N GLY A 94 -7.88 13.57 9.70
CA GLY A 94 -7.44 13.66 11.10
C GLY A 94 -5.94 13.85 11.31
N ALA A 95 -5.12 13.89 10.24
CA ALA A 95 -3.67 14.05 10.27
C ALA A 95 -3.21 15.49 9.91
#